data_AF-A0A382HDB8-F1
#
_entry.id   AF-A0A382HDB8-F1
#
_cell.length_a   1.000
_cell.length_b   1.000
_cell.length_c   1.000
_cell.angle_alpha   90.00
_cell.angle_beta   90.00
_cell.angle_gamma   90.00
#
_symmetry.space_group_name_H-M   'P 1'
#
loop_
_entity.id
_entity.type
_entity.pdbx_description
1 polymer ?
#
loop_
_entity_poly.entity_id
_entity_poly.type
_entity_poly.pdbx_seq_one_letter_code
_entity_poly.pdbx_strand_id
1 'polypeptide(L)'
;VLLYPDGQPRFRLIYVNGGGATAHGKTLETDGRKVFRQFFNNGGSYSGSCAGSFLSGRNTNTNSLRRLGYLHIFPYNTLTSGIKKTRLGHVIPHESPLLKYHDFGGDYYVPDIYHNNGNWLSQALLKKMKHVEVLATYDLPKNRVHEGAAIWAYKKDKAAGRIINIGSHPEGSTSGEKLQITEACFRYAVDGVGTPNLKGKLKSGVERHMNKLTSDNDPDHTRIGDLQYHHFSFETTEPTTHIQVELKGEKDFDFCLYLKKDTPAFRSNADYAVTGSGNTKAIRKQLTPGKWFVSVECTTTVKAELDGCRGFFNYSGKTSVLNGAAYRIKLVTVK
;
A
#
# COMPACT_ATOMS: atom_id res chain seq x y z
N VAL A 1 -3.60 14.34 1.55
CA VAL A 1 -4.57 13.36 2.08
C VAL A 1 -4.12 11.94 1.73
N LEU A 2 -3.05 11.44 2.37
CA LEU A 2 -2.55 10.07 2.12
C LEU A 2 -3.14 9.04 3.09
N LEU A 3 -3.63 9.53 4.23
CA LEU A 3 -4.16 8.74 5.31
C LEU A 3 -5.66 9.02 5.46
N TYR A 4 -6.39 8.01 5.87
CA TYR A 4 -7.73 8.14 6.43
C TYR A 4 -7.70 8.81 7.81
N PRO A 5 -8.85 9.22 8.36
CA PRO A 5 -8.93 9.83 9.68
C PRO A 5 -8.31 8.97 10.80
N ASP A 6 -8.35 7.66 10.68
CA ASP A 6 -7.77 6.69 11.62
C ASP A 6 -6.27 6.43 11.41
N GLY A 7 -5.65 7.14 10.47
CA GLY A 7 -4.23 7.00 10.13
C GLY A 7 -3.92 5.85 9.16
N GLN A 8 -4.89 5.04 8.72
CA GLN A 8 -4.61 3.98 7.75
C GLN A 8 -4.40 4.52 6.33
N PRO A 9 -3.68 3.80 5.46
CA PRO A 9 -3.40 4.23 4.10
C PRO A 9 -4.68 4.36 3.27
N ARG A 10 -4.89 5.52 2.64
CA ARG A 10 -5.99 5.73 1.69
C ARG A 10 -5.72 5.10 0.33
N PHE A 11 -4.46 5.08 -0.06
CA PHE A 11 -3.99 4.48 -1.30
C PHE A 11 -3.23 3.19 -1.00
N ARG A 12 -3.26 2.24 -1.93
CA ARG A 12 -2.45 1.01 -1.83
C ARG A 12 -1.00 1.25 -2.19
N LEU A 13 -0.74 2.15 -3.14
CA LEU A 13 0.58 2.42 -3.69
C LEU A 13 0.73 3.92 -3.94
N ILE A 14 1.87 4.47 -3.54
CA ILE A 14 2.36 5.74 -4.08
C ILE A 14 3.54 5.45 -5.00
N TYR A 15 3.46 5.96 -6.22
CA TYR A 15 4.55 5.94 -7.17
C TYR A 15 5.21 7.31 -7.30
N VAL A 16 6.54 7.34 -7.30
CA VAL A 16 7.33 8.56 -7.56
C VAL A 16 8.27 8.28 -8.73
N ASN A 17 8.12 9.04 -9.80
CA ASN A 17 8.95 8.91 -10.99
C ASN A 17 10.35 9.54 -10.81
N GLY A 18 11.10 9.62 -11.91
CA GLY A 18 12.38 10.31 -12.01
C GLY A 18 12.40 11.80 -11.63
N GLY A 19 13.56 12.43 -11.81
CA GLY A 19 13.76 13.86 -11.53
C GLY A 19 14.84 14.14 -10.47
N GLY A 20 14.53 14.97 -9.47
CA GLY A 20 15.46 15.36 -8.42
C GLY A 20 15.02 14.87 -7.05
N ALA A 21 15.62 13.79 -6.53
CA ALA A 21 15.20 13.16 -5.28
C ALA A 21 15.20 14.13 -4.09
N THR A 22 16.25 14.94 -3.94
CA THR A 22 16.30 15.98 -2.89
C THR A 22 15.26 17.08 -3.12
N ALA A 23 14.98 17.46 -4.36
CA ALA A 23 13.99 18.48 -4.67
C ALA A 23 12.57 17.97 -4.34
N HIS A 24 12.19 16.79 -4.85
CA HIS A 24 10.95 16.08 -4.50
C HIS A 24 10.78 15.96 -2.98
N GLY A 25 11.86 15.59 -2.29
CA GLY A 25 11.85 15.45 -0.85
C GLY A 25 11.66 16.77 -0.10
N LYS A 26 12.26 17.87 -0.59
CA LYS A 26 12.17 19.20 0.03
C LYS A 26 10.79 19.84 -0.16
N THR A 27 10.14 19.65 -1.31
CA THR A 27 8.79 20.19 -1.58
C THR A 27 7.72 19.59 -0.67
N LEU A 28 7.94 18.39 -0.13
CA LEU A 28 7.05 17.79 0.88
C LEU A 28 7.17 18.43 2.26
N GLU A 29 8.22 19.23 2.51
CA GLU A 29 8.56 19.74 3.82
C GLU A 29 8.63 18.64 4.91
N THR A 30 8.81 19.02 6.17
CA THR A 30 8.97 18.04 7.25
C THR A 30 7.70 17.24 7.48
N ASP A 31 6.53 17.89 7.42
CA ASP A 31 5.27 17.24 7.75
C ASP A 31 4.78 16.34 6.62
N GLY A 32 4.94 16.71 5.35
CA GLY A 32 4.65 15.79 4.24
C GLY A 32 5.54 14.53 4.30
N ARG A 33 6.83 14.68 4.62
CA ARG A 33 7.71 13.50 4.82
C ARG A 33 7.28 12.63 5.99
N LYS A 34 6.78 13.20 7.09
CA LYS A 34 6.21 12.43 8.21
C LYS A 34 4.97 11.64 7.76
N VAL A 35 4.06 12.27 7.03
CA VAL A 35 2.84 11.62 6.51
C VAL A 35 3.19 10.48 5.55
N PHE A 36 4.18 10.64 4.67
CA PHE A 36 4.66 9.55 3.81
C PHE A 36 5.22 8.37 4.61
N ARG A 37 5.99 8.63 5.67
CA ARG A 37 6.50 7.57 6.55
C ARG A 37 5.37 6.86 7.28
N GLN A 38 4.37 7.60 7.78
CA GLN A 38 3.18 7.03 8.41
C GLN A 38 2.39 6.16 7.42
N PHE A 39 2.16 6.65 6.20
CA PHE A 39 1.51 5.91 5.13
C PHE A 39 2.20 4.56 4.90
N PHE A 40 3.53 4.56 4.78
CA PHE A 40 4.31 3.33 4.62
C PHE A 40 4.20 2.40 5.83
N ASN A 41 4.45 2.93 7.02
CA ASN A 41 4.45 2.16 8.26
C ASN A 41 3.07 1.56 8.60
N ASN A 42 2.00 2.18 8.10
CA ASN A 42 0.63 1.74 8.32
C ASN A 42 0.11 0.84 7.18
N GLY A 43 0.98 0.41 6.26
CA GLY A 43 0.66 -0.62 5.27
C GLY A 43 0.60 -0.16 3.82
N GLY A 44 0.78 1.13 3.53
CA GLY A 44 0.80 1.66 2.18
C GLY A 44 2.12 1.34 1.48
N SER A 45 2.05 0.84 0.25
CA SER A 45 3.24 0.49 -0.53
C SER A 45 3.83 1.70 -1.26
N TYR A 46 5.12 1.62 -1.58
CA TYR A 46 5.86 2.64 -2.30
C TYR A 46 6.54 2.03 -3.52
N SER A 47 6.52 2.71 -4.66
CA SER A 47 7.40 2.40 -5.77
C SER A 47 8.07 3.67 -6.28
N GLY A 48 9.35 3.58 -6.66
CA GLY A 48 10.06 4.72 -7.20
C GLY A 48 11.03 4.35 -8.30
N SER A 49 11.08 5.15 -9.36
CA SER A 49 12.09 5.05 -10.43
C SER A 49 13.14 6.14 -10.31
N CYS A 50 14.40 5.80 -10.55
CA CYS A 50 15.56 6.71 -10.50
C CYS A 50 15.56 7.61 -9.25
N ALA A 51 15.19 8.88 -9.37
CA ALA A 51 15.08 9.83 -8.28
C ALA A 51 14.04 9.43 -7.21
N GLY A 52 12.89 8.90 -7.63
CA GLY A 52 11.91 8.32 -6.72
C GLY A 52 12.48 7.12 -5.97
N SER A 53 13.31 6.30 -6.62
CA SER A 53 14.01 5.19 -5.95
C SER A 53 15.00 5.70 -4.90
N PHE A 54 15.77 6.75 -5.20
CA PHE A 54 16.64 7.39 -4.21
C PHE A 54 15.87 7.98 -3.04
N LEU A 55 14.75 8.65 -3.31
CA LEU A 55 13.95 9.37 -2.31
C LEU A 55 13.51 8.47 -1.15
N SER A 56 13.26 7.19 -1.42
CA SER A 56 12.88 6.21 -0.38
C SER A 56 14.02 5.89 0.58
N GLY A 57 15.27 5.94 0.10
CA GLY A 57 16.47 5.45 0.76
C GLY A 57 17.06 6.37 1.83
N ARG A 58 18.16 5.93 2.43
CA ARG A 58 18.90 6.68 3.46
C ARG A 58 19.87 7.71 2.88
N ASN A 59 20.65 7.31 1.87
CA ASN A 59 21.63 8.14 1.19
C ASN A 59 21.97 7.57 -0.20
N THR A 60 22.79 8.30 -0.97
CA THR A 60 23.17 7.99 -2.37
C THR A 60 24.62 7.49 -2.52
N ASN A 61 25.32 7.32 -1.40
CA ASN A 61 26.72 6.90 -1.29
C ASN A 61 26.97 6.17 0.05
N THR A 62 28.23 5.97 0.45
CA THR A 62 28.61 5.25 1.67
C THR A 62 28.51 6.08 2.97
N ASN A 63 28.09 7.35 2.90
CA ASN A 63 27.97 8.21 4.09
C ASN A 63 26.90 7.67 5.05
N SER A 64 27.25 7.56 6.34
CA SER A 64 26.35 7.05 7.38
C SER A 64 25.23 8.04 7.75
N LEU A 65 25.38 9.32 7.48
CA LEU A 65 24.36 10.33 7.77
C LEU A 65 23.14 10.17 6.85
N ARG A 66 21.95 10.43 7.41
CA ARG A 66 20.69 10.44 6.65
C ARG A 66 20.68 11.67 5.74
N ARG A 67 20.39 11.48 4.45
CA ARG A 67 20.29 12.59 3.51
C ARG A 67 19.05 13.43 3.79
N LEU A 68 19.24 14.75 3.92
CA LEU A 68 18.14 15.68 4.15
C LEU A 68 17.14 15.65 2.98
N GLY A 69 15.85 15.72 3.31
CA GLY A 69 14.76 15.67 2.35
C GLY A 69 14.30 14.25 1.98
N TYR A 70 15.05 13.20 2.30
CA TYR A 70 14.64 11.84 1.93
C TYR A 70 13.59 11.26 2.90
N LEU A 71 12.82 10.28 2.42
CA LEU A 71 11.76 9.62 3.19
C LEU A 71 12.34 8.66 4.23
N HIS A 72 13.49 8.04 3.99
CA HIS A 72 14.13 7.07 4.90
C HIS A 72 13.22 5.89 5.26
N ILE A 73 12.31 5.51 4.37
CA ILE A 73 11.43 4.34 4.51
C ILE A 73 12.17 3.05 4.11
N PHE A 74 13.15 3.16 3.21
CA PHE A 74 14.16 2.13 2.97
C PHE A 74 15.40 2.46 3.83
N PRO A 75 15.78 1.60 4.80
CA PRO A 75 16.73 1.98 5.86
C PRO A 75 18.20 1.99 5.42
N TYR A 76 18.49 1.56 4.19
CA TYR A 76 19.84 1.40 3.68
C TYR A 76 20.23 2.51 2.71
N ASN A 77 21.55 2.67 2.55
CA ASN A 77 22.09 3.51 1.50
C ASN A 77 21.92 2.80 0.15
N THR A 78 21.71 3.59 -0.88
CA THR A 78 21.73 3.15 -2.27
C THR A 78 22.90 3.84 -2.96
N LEU A 79 23.53 3.21 -3.93
CA LEU A 79 24.68 3.79 -4.61
C LEU A 79 24.23 4.48 -5.89
N THR A 80 24.83 5.62 -6.21
CA THR A 80 24.65 6.25 -7.52
C THR A 80 25.41 5.44 -8.57
N SER A 81 24.77 5.14 -9.71
CA SER A 81 25.42 4.40 -10.79
C SER A 81 26.58 5.19 -11.40
N GLY A 82 26.38 6.50 -11.62
CA GLY A 82 27.28 7.37 -12.38
C GLY A 82 27.10 7.27 -13.89
N ILE A 83 26.17 6.43 -14.37
CA ILE A 83 25.88 6.19 -15.79
C ILE A 83 24.87 7.23 -16.24
N LYS A 84 25.09 7.93 -17.36
CA LYS A 84 24.21 9.00 -17.84
C LYS A 84 23.70 8.71 -19.25
N LYS A 85 22.40 8.90 -19.47
CA LYS A 85 21.73 8.82 -20.78
C LYS A 85 22.08 7.56 -21.56
N THR A 86 22.06 6.40 -20.90
CA THR A 86 22.43 5.12 -21.50
C THR A 86 21.21 4.21 -21.53
N ARG A 87 21.16 3.28 -22.49
CA ARG A 87 20.20 2.19 -22.49
C ARG A 87 20.93 0.90 -22.15
N LEU A 88 20.37 0.14 -21.22
CA LEU A 88 21.02 -1.05 -20.66
C LEU A 88 19.99 -2.18 -20.48
N GLY A 89 20.49 -3.40 -20.38
CA GLY A 89 19.66 -4.58 -20.14
C GLY A 89 19.40 -4.80 -18.66
N HIS A 90 18.23 -5.35 -18.34
CA HIS A 90 17.93 -5.91 -17.02
C HIS A 90 17.80 -7.43 -17.14
N VAL A 91 18.52 -8.16 -16.30
CA VAL A 91 18.36 -9.62 -16.15
C VAL A 91 17.39 -9.86 -14.99
N ILE A 92 16.37 -10.67 -15.22
CA ILE A 92 15.37 -11.07 -14.24
C ILE A 92 15.80 -12.43 -13.65
N PRO A 93 16.15 -12.55 -12.36
CA PRO A 93 16.44 -13.85 -11.76
C PRO A 93 15.27 -14.82 -11.92
N HIS A 94 15.53 -16.12 -12.11
CA HIS A 94 14.50 -17.14 -12.32
C HIS A 94 13.53 -17.27 -11.13
N GLU A 95 13.99 -16.93 -9.93
CA GLU A 95 13.22 -16.89 -8.70
C GLU A 95 12.55 -15.53 -8.43
N SER A 96 12.70 -14.56 -9.35
CA SER A 96 12.17 -13.21 -9.17
C SER A 96 10.64 -13.24 -9.01
N PRO A 97 10.09 -12.62 -7.95
CA PRO A 97 8.65 -12.49 -7.78
C PRO A 97 7.93 -11.79 -8.94
N LEU A 98 8.66 -11.02 -9.78
CA LEU A 98 8.08 -10.37 -10.95
C LEU A 98 7.54 -11.36 -11.99
N LEU A 99 8.10 -12.57 -12.04
CA LEU A 99 7.70 -13.63 -12.96
C LEU A 99 6.29 -14.18 -12.70
N LYS A 100 5.69 -13.84 -11.56
CA LYS A 100 4.27 -14.14 -11.29
C LYS A 100 3.31 -13.30 -12.14
N TYR A 101 3.79 -12.18 -12.69
CA TYR A 101 2.96 -11.22 -13.39
C TYR A 101 3.22 -11.21 -14.90
N HIS A 102 4.48 -11.40 -15.31
CA HIS A 102 4.89 -11.45 -16.71
C HIS A 102 6.09 -12.40 -16.90
N ASP A 103 6.17 -13.07 -18.03
CA ASP A 103 7.25 -14.00 -18.39
C ASP A 103 8.46 -13.31 -19.03
N PHE A 104 8.31 -12.05 -19.45
CA PHE A 104 9.33 -11.25 -20.13
C PHE A 104 9.96 -12.03 -21.31
N GLY A 105 9.11 -12.57 -22.19
CA GLY A 105 9.56 -13.29 -23.38
C GLY A 105 10.14 -14.68 -23.11
N GLY A 106 10.23 -15.10 -21.83
CA GLY A 106 10.76 -16.39 -21.41
C GLY A 106 12.29 -16.49 -21.44
N ASP A 107 12.99 -15.44 -21.88
CA ASP A 107 14.46 -15.36 -21.88
C ASP A 107 15.01 -14.68 -20.61
N TYR A 108 14.11 -14.19 -19.74
CA TYR A 108 14.43 -13.53 -18.48
C TYR A 108 15.30 -12.26 -18.65
N TYR A 109 15.19 -11.61 -19.80
CA TYR A 109 16.01 -10.46 -20.14
C TYR A 109 15.18 -9.35 -20.79
N VAL A 110 15.30 -8.14 -20.26
CA VAL A 110 14.64 -6.97 -20.85
C VAL A 110 15.71 -5.99 -21.35
N PRO A 111 15.91 -5.87 -22.67
CA PRO A 111 16.89 -4.95 -23.22
C PRO A 111 16.42 -3.49 -23.20
N ASP A 112 17.35 -2.58 -23.50
CA ASP A 112 17.04 -1.22 -23.95
C ASP A 112 16.28 -0.32 -22.95
N ILE A 113 16.50 -0.54 -21.64
CA ILE A 113 15.88 0.26 -20.58
C ILE A 113 16.69 1.54 -20.38
N TYR A 114 16.03 2.70 -20.48
CA TYR A 114 16.68 3.99 -20.30
C TYR A 114 17.17 4.17 -18.85
N HIS A 115 18.43 4.58 -18.70
CA HIS A 115 19.07 4.82 -17.42
C HIS A 115 19.77 6.18 -17.41
N ASN A 116 19.49 6.96 -16.37
CA ASN A 116 20.13 8.25 -16.17
C ASN A 116 20.44 8.51 -14.69
N ASN A 117 21.61 8.06 -14.28
CA ASN A 117 22.23 8.30 -12.98
C ASN A 117 21.38 7.79 -11.80
N GLY A 118 20.52 6.80 -12.05
CA GLY A 118 19.73 6.20 -10.99
C GLY A 118 20.57 5.32 -10.08
N ASN A 119 19.90 4.69 -9.13
CA ASN A 119 20.57 3.97 -8.07
C ASN A 119 20.71 2.47 -8.34
N TRP A 120 21.52 1.84 -7.50
CA TRP A 120 21.75 0.41 -7.52
C TRP A 120 22.20 -0.08 -6.14
N LEU A 121 22.11 -1.39 -5.91
CA LEU A 121 22.73 -2.06 -4.76
C LEU A 121 23.80 -3.02 -5.26
N SER A 122 25.00 -2.93 -4.70
CA SER A 122 26.06 -3.89 -5.01
C SER A 122 25.82 -5.22 -4.30
N GLN A 123 26.36 -6.30 -4.86
CA GLN A 123 26.31 -7.64 -4.26
C GLN A 123 26.88 -7.66 -2.84
N ALA A 124 27.96 -6.91 -2.59
CA ALA A 124 28.55 -6.78 -1.25
C ALA A 124 27.62 -6.09 -0.24
N LEU A 125 26.81 -5.13 -0.69
CA LEU A 125 25.82 -4.45 0.14
C LEU A 125 24.63 -5.36 0.44
N LEU A 126 24.11 -6.06 -0.57
CA LEU A 126 22.96 -6.96 -0.45
C LEU A 126 23.16 -8.03 0.62
N LYS A 127 24.37 -8.63 0.70
CA LYS A 127 24.71 -9.66 1.71
C LYS A 127 24.52 -9.21 3.17
N LYS A 128 24.47 -7.90 3.43
CA LYS A 128 24.33 -7.31 4.77
C LYS A 128 22.91 -6.79 5.05
N MET A 129 22.01 -6.86 4.07
CA MET A 129 20.66 -6.32 4.18
C MET A 129 19.68 -7.39 4.60
N LYS A 130 18.73 -7.02 5.47
CA LYS A 130 17.62 -7.87 5.87
C LYS A 130 16.37 -7.42 5.12
N HIS A 131 15.53 -8.38 4.77
CA HIS A 131 14.23 -8.14 4.15
C HIS A 131 14.30 -7.43 2.78
N VAL A 132 15.41 -7.61 2.06
CA VAL A 132 15.61 -7.09 0.70
C VAL A 132 15.63 -8.27 -0.27
N GLU A 133 14.88 -8.14 -1.36
CA GLU A 133 14.77 -9.12 -2.43
C GLU A 133 15.24 -8.46 -3.73
N VAL A 134 16.14 -9.09 -4.47
CA VAL A 134 16.55 -8.63 -5.80
C VAL A 134 15.51 -9.07 -6.81
N LEU A 135 15.00 -8.13 -7.61
CA LEU A 135 13.97 -8.39 -8.62
C LEU A 135 14.53 -8.38 -10.04
N ALA A 136 15.60 -7.61 -10.27
CA ALA A 136 16.35 -7.54 -11.51
C ALA A 136 17.77 -7.01 -11.26
N THR A 137 18.74 -7.39 -12.10
CA THR A 137 20.12 -6.90 -12.05
C THR A 137 20.50 -6.15 -13.34
N TYR A 138 21.51 -5.29 -13.26
CA TYR A 138 22.03 -4.59 -14.43
C TYR A 138 22.89 -5.52 -15.29
N ASP A 139 22.57 -5.59 -16.58
CA ASP A 139 23.45 -6.11 -17.60
C ASP A 139 24.21 -4.96 -18.29
N LEU A 140 25.48 -4.80 -17.89
CA LEU A 140 26.38 -3.80 -18.45
C LEU A 140 27.84 -4.24 -18.20
N PRO A 141 28.34 -5.24 -18.93
CA PRO A 141 29.67 -5.80 -18.72
C PRO A 141 30.76 -4.71 -18.69
N LYS A 142 31.80 -4.92 -17.89
CA LYS A 142 32.91 -3.97 -17.65
C LYS A 142 32.53 -2.71 -16.86
N ASN A 143 31.26 -2.51 -16.51
CA ASN A 143 30.85 -1.45 -15.59
C ASN A 143 30.71 -1.98 -14.15
N ARG A 144 31.06 -1.17 -13.15
CA ARG A 144 30.96 -1.54 -11.73
C ARG A 144 29.54 -1.90 -11.27
N VAL A 145 28.51 -1.44 -11.99
CA VAL A 145 27.11 -1.72 -11.63
C VAL A 145 26.64 -3.08 -12.13
N HIS A 146 27.38 -3.72 -13.04
CA HIS A 146 27.02 -5.01 -13.62
C HIS A 146 26.72 -6.02 -12.53
N GLU A 147 25.66 -6.82 -12.72
CA GLU A 147 25.12 -7.79 -11.77
C GLU A 147 24.62 -7.19 -10.45
N GLY A 148 24.79 -5.89 -10.22
CA GLY A 148 24.18 -5.18 -9.11
C GLY A 148 22.67 -5.07 -9.28
N ALA A 149 21.93 -5.01 -8.17
CA ALA A 149 20.47 -4.90 -8.24
C ALA A 149 20.05 -3.60 -8.92
N ALA A 150 19.35 -3.76 -10.04
CA ALA A 150 18.70 -2.70 -10.80
C ALA A 150 17.30 -2.44 -10.25
N ILE A 151 16.63 -3.50 -9.79
CA ILE A 151 15.34 -3.45 -9.13
C ILE A 151 15.39 -4.30 -7.87
N TRP A 152 14.90 -3.76 -6.76
CA TRP A 152 14.78 -4.51 -5.51
C TRP A 152 13.51 -4.16 -4.75
N ALA A 153 13.01 -5.12 -3.98
CA ALA A 153 11.96 -4.92 -3.00
C ALA A 153 12.51 -4.86 -1.58
N TYR A 154 11.81 -4.13 -0.72
CA TYR A 154 11.99 -4.17 0.73
C TYR A 154 10.64 -4.23 1.43
N LYS A 155 10.50 -5.13 2.40
CA LYS A 155 9.32 -5.20 3.25
C LYS A 155 9.73 -5.51 4.69
N LYS A 156 9.63 -4.51 5.57
CA LYS A 156 10.10 -4.58 6.96
C LYS A 156 9.44 -5.73 7.74
N ASP A 157 8.12 -5.82 7.65
CA ASP A 157 7.29 -6.79 8.36
C ASP A 157 5.92 -6.89 7.66
N LYS A 158 4.97 -7.64 8.26
CA LYS A 158 3.62 -7.83 7.70
C LYS A 158 2.73 -6.58 7.81
N ALA A 159 3.03 -5.65 8.72
CA ALA A 159 2.21 -4.46 8.94
C ALA A 159 2.60 -3.32 7.99
N ALA A 160 3.88 -3.18 7.66
CA ALA A 160 4.35 -2.19 6.69
C ALA A 160 3.99 -2.57 5.24
N GLY A 161 3.89 -1.56 4.38
CA GLY A 161 3.81 -1.76 2.94
C GLY A 161 5.12 -2.29 2.33
N ARG A 162 5.10 -2.60 1.04
CA ARG A 162 6.28 -2.99 0.28
C ARG A 162 6.86 -1.78 -0.44
N ILE A 163 8.18 -1.64 -0.41
CA ILE A 163 8.93 -0.68 -1.22
C ILE A 163 9.46 -1.43 -2.43
N ILE A 164 9.30 -0.86 -3.63
CA ILE A 164 10.02 -1.30 -4.83
C ILE A 164 10.79 -0.14 -5.42
N ASN A 165 12.10 -0.33 -5.52
CA ASN A 165 13.04 0.67 -5.99
C ASN A 165 13.58 0.21 -7.35
N ILE A 166 13.45 1.08 -8.35
CA ILE A 166 13.86 0.85 -9.73
C ILE A 166 14.93 1.89 -10.07
N GLY A 167 16.14 1.44 -10.36
CA GLY A 167 17.25 2.35 -10.67
C GLY A 167 17.20 2.95 -12.08
N SER A 168 16.35 2.44 -12.96
CA SER A 168 16.21 2.89 -14.35
C SER A 168 14.81 3.47 -14.62
N HIS A 169 14.50 3.75 -15.88
CA HIS A 169 13.24 4.36 -16.31
C HIS A 169 12.40 3.46 -17.24
N PRO A 170 11.92 2.30 -16.76
CA PRO A 170 10.99 1.49 -17.55
C PRO A 170 9.65 2.21 -17.79
N GLU A 171 9.27 3.15 -16.92
CA GLU A 171 7.98 3.87 -16.98
C GLU A 171 7.78 4.74 -18.23
N GLY A 172 8.86 5.03 -18.97
CA GLY A 172 8.79 5.81 -20.21
C GLY A 172 8.29 5.01 -21.42
N SER A 173 8.03 3.71 -21.25
CA SER A 173 7.57 2.83 -22.33
C SER A 173 6.07 2.58 -22.24
N THR A 174 5.36 2.66 -23.36
CA THR A 174 3.91 2.44 -23.46
C THR A 174 3.53 1.05 -23.98
N SER A 175 4.50 0.18 -24.24
CA SER A 175 4.29 -1.19 -24.73
C SER A 175 5.48 -2.10 -24.43
N GLY A 176 5.29 -3.40 -24.67
CA GLY A 176 6.34 -4.43 -24.57
C GLY A 176 6.83 -4.69 -23.15
N GLU A 177 7.93 -5.43 -23.04
CA GLU A 177 8.49 -5.90 -21.77
C GLU A 177 8.93 -4.77 -20.82
N LYS A 178 9.31 -3.61 -21.38
CA LYS A 178 9.63 -2.42 -20.58
C LYS A 178 8.41 -1.88 -19.84
N LEU A 179 7.24 -1.86 -20.47
CA LEU A 179 5.98 -1.56 -19.78
C LEU A 179 5.68 -2.63 -18.73
N GLN A 180 5.83 -3.91 -19.10
CA GLN A 180 5.57 -5.04 -18.21
C GLN A 180 6.43 -5.02 -16.94
N ILE A 181 7.68 -4.53 -16.99
CA ILE A 181 8.49 -4.31 -15.77
C ILE A 181 7.79 -3.36 -14.82
N THR A 182 7.28 -2.23 -15.33
CA THR A 182 6.57 -1.23 -14.52
C THR A 182 5.29 -1.83 -13.94
N GLU A 183 4.51 -2.53 -14.75
CA GLU A 183 3.28 -3.21 -14.33
C GLU A 183 3.55 -4.29 -13.26
N ALA A 184 4.54 -5.15 -13.48
CA ALA A 184 4.95 -6.20 -12.55
C ALA A 184 5.39 -5.60 -11.22
N CYS A 185 6.18 -4.53 -11.24
CA CYS A 185 6.57 -3.81 -10.03
C CYS A 185 5.35 -3.22 -9.30
N PHE A 186 4.42 -2.59 -10.01
CA PHE A 186 3.24 -2.02 -9.35
C PHE A 186 2.33 -3.09 -8.76
N ARG A 187 2.09 -4.19 -9.49
CA ARG A 187 1.32 -5.33 -9.00
C ARG A 187 2.00 -5.96 -7.78
N TYR A 188 3.32 -6.18 -7.85
CA TYR A 188 4.07 -6.72 -6.72
C TYR A 188 4.04 -5.77 -5.52
N ALA A 189 4.12 -4.45 -5.71
CA ALA A 189 3.99 -3.50 -4.63
C ALA A 189 2.58 -3.51 -4.01
N VAL A 190 1.52 -3.58 -4.83
CA VAL A 190 0.11 -3.64 -4.38
C VAL A 190 -0.20 -4.94 -3.63
N ASP A 191 0.31 -6.08 -4.08
CA ASP A 191 0.19 -7.35 -3.33
C ASP A 191 1.01 -7.33 -2.04
N GLY A 192 1.91 -6.36 -1.92
CA GLY A 192 2.77 -6.12 -0.78
C GLY A 192 2.22 -5.11 0.23
N VAL A 193 0.96 -4.70 0.16
CA VAL A 193 0.36 -3.86 1.20
C VAL A 193 0.40 -4.54 2.58
N GLY A 194 0.34 -3.74 3.64
CA GLY A 194 0.30 -4.22 5.02
C GLY A 194 -0.99 -4.98 5.33
N THR A 195 -0.92 -5.89 6.29
CA THR A 195 -2.11 -6.54 6.84
C THR A 195 -3.04 -5.49 7.44
N PRO A 196 -4.36 -5.52 7.14
CA PRO A 196 -5.30 -4.57 7.72
C PRO A 196 -5.34 -4.63 9.25
N ASN A 197 -5.39 -3.46 9.88
CA ASN A 197 -5.52 -3.37 11.34
C ASN A 197 -6.97 -3.63 11.77
N LEU A 198 -7.14 -4.46 12.79
CA LEU A 198 -8.44 -4.67 13.40
C LEU A 198 -8.77 -3.49 14.32
N LYS A 199 -9.99 -2.98 14.19
CA LYS A 199 -10.58 -1.99 15.11
C LYS A 199 -10.99 -2.58 16.46
N GLY A 200 -10.98 -3.90 16.59
CA GLY A 200 -11.20 -4.56 17.86
C GLY A 200 -11.90 -5.91 17.74
N LYS A 201 -12.12 -6.54 18.89
CA LYS A 201 -12.92 -7.76 19.02
C LYS A 201 -14.36 -7.40 19.41
N LEU A 202 -15.35 -7.86 18.65
CA LEU A 202 -16.76 -7.67 19.01
C LEU A 202 -17.15 -8.67 20.10
N LYS A 203 -17.85 -8.18 21.13
CA LYS A 203 -18.44 -9.00 22.19
C LYS A 203 -19.95 -9.02 22.01
N SER A 204 -20.56 -10.18 22.23
CA SER A 204 -22.01 -10.33 22.15
C SER A 204 -22.71 -9.37 23.12
N GLY A 205 -23.74 -8.68 22.64
CA GLY A 205 -24.53 -7.71 23.41
C GLY A 205 -23.90 -6.33 23.59
N VAL A 206 -22.60 -6.16 23.29
CA VAL A 206 -21.88 -4.90 23.47
C VAL A 206 -21.88 -4.09 22.18
N GLU A 207 -22.42 -2.88 22.24
CA GLU A 207 -22.38 -1.91 21.14
C GLU A 207 -21.03 -1.21 21.10
N ARG A 208 -20.41 -1.15 19.92
CA ARG A 208 -19.17 -0.41 19.68
C ARG A 208 -19.45 0.83 18.85
N HIS A 209 -18.97 1.98 19.32
CA HIS A 209 -19.13 3.28 18.66
C HIS A 209 -17.83 3.69 17.96
N MET A 210 -17.97 4.12 16.70
CA MET A 210 -16.89 4.57 15.83
C MET A 210 -17.15 6.02 15.45
N ASN A 211 -16.95 6.94 16.41
CA ASN A 211 -17.37 8.34 16.31
C ASN A 211 -16.26 9.35 16.62
N LYS A 212 -15.05 8.88 16.97
CA LYS A 212 -13.90 9.74 17.28
C LYS A 212 -13.36 10.43 16.05
N LEU A 213 -12.90 11.67 16.21
CA LEU A 213 -12.18 12.43 15.21
C LEU A 213 -10.69 12.11 15.29
N THR A 214 -9.95 12.40 14.23
CA THR A 214 -8.47 12.26 14.23
C THR A 214 -7.82 13.03 15.38
N SER A 215 -8.37 14.20 15.74
CA SER A 215 -7.90 15.02 16.86
C SER A 215 -8.04 14.37 18.24
N ASP A 216 -8.90 13.35 18.38
CA ASP A 216 -9.09 12.63 19.64
C ASP A 216 -7.97 11.63 19.91
N ASN A 217 -7.08 11.37 18.94
CA ASN A 217 -5.96 10.45 19.03
C ASN A 217 -6.34 9.02 19.46
N ASP A 218 -7.52 8.57 19.02
CA ASP A 218 -8.07 7.22 19.29
C ASP A 218 -8.42 6.51 17.96
N PRO A 219 -7.41 5.98 17.24
CA PRO A 219 -7.61 5.35 15.93
C PRO A 219 -8.54 4.13 16.00
N ASP A 220 -8.65 3.46 17.15
CA ASP A 220 -9.47 2.26 17.32
C ASP A 220 -10.97 2.56 17.31
N HIS A 221 -11.37 3.79 17.65
CA HIS A 221 -12.76 4.27 17.66
C HIS A 221 -13.01 5.42 16.67
N THR A 222 -12.04 5.71 15.81
CA THR A 222 -12.14 6.79 14.80
C THR A 222 -13.18 6.44 13.72
N ARG A 223 -13.82 7.48 13.18
CA ARG A 223 -14.78 7.40 12.06
C ARG A 223 -14.16 6.78 10.81
N ILE A 224 -15.00 6.22 9.94
CA ILE A 224 -14.57 5.55 8.70
C ILE A 224 -14.60 6.51 7.50
N GLY A 225 -13.52 6.59 6.74
CA GLY A 225 -13.34 7.45 5.58
C GLY A 225 -13.93 6.90 4.28
N ASP A 226 -13.67 7.59 3.16
CA ASP A 226 -14.20 7.25 1.84
C ASP A 226 -13.66 5.93 1.30
N LEU A 227 -14.54 4.99 0.91
CA LEU A 227 -14.13 3.67 0.41
C LEU A 227 -13.23 2.88 1.38
N GLN A 228 -13.16 3.33 2.64
CA GLN A 228 -12.36 2.68 3.68
C GLN A 228 -13.07 1.44 4.18
N TYR A 229 -12.27 0.46 4.61
CA TYR A 229 -12.72 -0.70 5.38
C TYR A 229 -12.29 -0.58 6.84
N HIS A 230 -13.21 -0.87 7.75
CA HIS A 230 -12.92 -1.18 9.14
C HIS A 230 -13.17 -2.66 9.39
N HIS A 231 -12.22 -3.33 10.03
CA HIS A 231 -12.27 -4.76 10.30
C HIS A 231 -12.40 -5.04 11.79
N PHE A 232 -13.23 -6.01 12.15
CA PHE A 232 -13.40 -6.51 13.51
C PHE A 232 -13.33 -8.03 13.49
N SER A 233 -13.13 -8.63 14.66
CA SER A 233 -13.20 -10.10 14.80
C SER A 233 -14.05 -10.54 15.98
N PHE A 234 -14.58 -11.75 15.91
CA PHE A 234 -15.18 -12.45 17.04
C PHE A 234 -14.94 -13.95 16.88
N GLU A 235 -15.23 -14.73 17.92
CA GLU A 235 -15.03 -16.18 17.93
C GLU A 235 -16.35 -16.86 18.29
N THR A 236 -16.62 -17.99 17.66
CA THR A 236 -17.75 -18.88 17.97
C THR A 236 -17.18 -20.23 18.37
N THR A 237 -17.61 -20.76 19.52
CA THR A 237 -17.11 -22.03 20.07
C THR A 237 -18.10 -23.17 19.92
N GLU A 238 -19.39 -22.88 19.83
CA GLU A 238 -20.45 -23.89 19.76
C GLU A 238 -20.58 -24.48 18.34
N PRO A 239 -20.98 -25.77 18.20
CA PRO A 239 -21.11 -26.45 16.92
C PRO A 239 -21.95 -25.67 15.90
N THR A 240 -22.98 -24.97 16.38
CA THR A 240 -23.67 -23.94 15.61
C THR A 240 -23.99 -22.75 16.51
N THR A 241 -23.72 -21.53 16.03
CA THR A 241 -24.09 -20.29 16.74
C THR A 241 -24.94 -19.43 15.82
N HIS A 242 -26.14 -19.04 16.27
CA HIS A 242 -26.93 -18.02 15.57
C HIS A 242 -26.40 -16.64 15.93
N ILE A 243 -26.04 -15.86 14.93
CA ILE A 243 -25.54 -14.51 15.10
C ILE A 243 -26.38 -13.50 14.35
N GLN A 244 -26.42 -12.31 14.89
CA GLN A 244 -26.91 -11.10 14.26
C GLN A 244 -25.85 -10.01 14.43
N VAL A 245 -25.30 -9.52 13.33
CA VAL A 245 -24.44 -8.33 13.32
C VAL A 245 -25.27 -7.17 12.80
N GLU A 246 -25.37 -6.11 13.59
CA GLU A 246 -26.13 -4.91 13.26
C GLU A 246 -25.18 -3.73 13.13
N LEU A 247 -25.39 -2.93 12.08
CA LEU A 247 -24.71 -1.67 11.85
C LEU A 247 -25.72 -0.56 11.66
N LYS A 248 -25.48 0.56 12.34
CA LYS A 248 -26.21 1.82 12.12
C LYS A 248 -25.21 2.95 11.97
N GLY A 249 -25.11 3.45 10.76
CA GLY A 249 -24.27 4.59 10.38
C GLY A 249 -24.96 5.93 10.51
N GLU A 250 -24.17 6.98 10.40
CA GLU A 250 -24.59 8.36 10.22
C GLU A 250 -25.52 8.48 9.00
N LYS A 251 -26.48 9.41 9.05
CA LYS A 251 -27.39 9.66 7.92
C LYS A 251 -26.57 10.18 6.72
N ASP A 252 -27.08 9.94 5.52
CA ASP A 252 -26.47 10.36 4.25
C ASP A 252 -25.13 9.70 3.88
N PHE A 253 -24.75 8.64 4.60
CA PHE A 253 -23.64 7.78 4.24
C PHE A 253 -24.13 6.36 3.98
N ASP A 254 -23.58 5.75 2.94
CA ASP A 254 -23.83 4.37 2.55
C ASP A 254 -22.73 3.48 3.10
N PHE A 255 -23.15 2.36 3.66
CA PHE A 255 -22.25 1.37 4.22
C PHE A 255 -22.49 0.01 3.58
N CYS A 256 -21.50 -0.87 3.65
CA CYS A 256 -21.68 -2.30 3.42
C CYS A 256 -21.18 -3.08 4.63
N LEU A 257 -21.76 -4.25 4.84
CA LEU A 257 -21.38 -5.15 5.92
C LEU A 257 -20.99 -6.50 5.33
N TYR A 258 -19.85 -7.03 5.75
CA TYR A 258 -19.28 -8.27 5.25
C TYR A 258 -18.90 -9.19 6.41
N LEU A 259 -19.00 -10.50 6.18
CA LEU A 259 -18.62 -11.53 7.12
C LEU A 259 -17.76 -12.59 6.41
N LYS A 260 -16.66 -12.99 7.03
CA LYS A 260 -15.77 -14.04 6.52
C LYS A 260 -15.14 -14.86 7.64
N LYS A 261 -14.94 -16.16 7.42
CA LYS A 261 -14.18 -17.02 8.33
C LYS A 261 -12.67 -16.87 8.13
N ASP A 262 -11.93 -16.88 9.23
CA ASP A 262 -10.46 -16.95 9.35
C ASP A 262 -9.64 -15.78 8.77
N THR A 263 -10.21 -14.93 7.92
CA THR A 263 -9.53 -13.78 7.30
C THR A 263 -10.43 -12.54 7.21
N PRO A 264 -9.86 -11.31 7.15
CA PRO A 264 -10.64 -10.09 6.93
C PRO A 264 -11.55 -10.18 5.71
N ALA A 265 -12.79 -9.71 5.87
CA ALA A 265 -13.80 -9.75 4.83
C ALA A 265 -13.70 -8.51 3.93
N PHE A 266 -13.67 -8.75 2.63
CA PHE A 266 -13.72 -7.73 1.58
C PHE A 266 -14.87 -8.04 0.63
N ARG A 267 -15.29 -7.05 -0.13
CA ARG A 267 -16.32 -7.23 -1.17
C ARG A 267 -16.06 -8.41 -2.10
N SER A 268 -14.79 -8.67 -2.43
CA SER A 268 -14.39 -9.72 -3.36
C SER A 268 -14.30 -11.13 -2.76
N ASN A 269 -14.27 -11.28 -1.43
CA ASN A 269 -13.99 -12.57 -0.79
C ASN A 269 -14.94 -12.93 0.36
N ALA A 270 -15.90 -12.08 0.71
CA ALA A 270 -16.78 -12.30 1.85
C ALA A 270 -17.66 -13.54 1.64
N ASP A 271 -17.86 -14.30 2.71
CA ASP A 271 -18.76 -15.46 2.69
C ASP A 271 -20.22 -14.99 2.74
N TYR A 272 -20.47 -13.85 3.40
CA TYR A 272 -21.77 -13.18 3.45
C TYR A 272 -21.62 -11.67 3.36
N ALA A 273 -22.58 -11.01 2.68
CA ALA A 273 -22.52 -9.57 2.44
C ALA A 273 -23.92 -8.92 2.43
N VAL A 274 -23.97 -7.66 2.84
CA VAL A 274 -25.12 -6.75 2.65
C VAL A 274 -24.61 -5.45 2.06
N THR A 275 -24.93 -5.22 0.79
CA THR A 275 -24.30 -4.16 -0.03
C THR A 275 -25.26 -3.12 -0.58
N GLY A 276 -26.57 -3.27 -0.36
CA GLY A 276 -27.56 -2.27 -0.78
C GLY A 276 -27.31 -0.92 -0.10
N SER A 277 -27.76 0.17 -0.72
CA SER A 277 -27.60 1.53 -0.21
C SER A 277 -28.22 1.75 1.17
N GLY A 278 -27.89 2.86 1.81
CA GLY A 278 -28.36 3.30 3.11
C GLY A 278 -27.40 2.96 4.26
N ASN A 279 -27.70 3.55 5.41
CA ASN A 279 -26.84 3.56 6.59
C ASN A 279 -27.13 2.45 7.61
N THR A 280 -28.15 1.61 7.39
CA THR A 280 -28.46 0.48 8.28
C THR A 280 -28.19 -0.83 7.57
N LYS A 281 -27.49 -1.76 8.24
CA LYS A 281 -27.16 -3.09 7.73
C LYS A 281 -27.34 -4.13 8.83
N ALA A 282 -27.78 -5.32 8.45
CA ALA A 282 -27.86 -6.45 9.37
C ALA A 282 -27.55 -7.77 8.65
N ILE A 283 -26.67 -8.58 9.23
CA ILE A 283 -26.44 -9.96 8.79
C ILE A 283 -26.94 -10.89 9.88
N ARG A 284 -27.83 -11.82 9.53
CA ARG A 284 -28.30 -12.92 10.40
C ARG A 284 -27.88 -14.25 9.80
N LYS A 285 -27.07 -15.02 10.52
CA LYS A 285 -26.53 -16.31 10.04
C LYS A 285 -26.31 -17.30 11.16
N GLN A 286 -26.38 -18.58 10.81
CA GLN A 286 -25.86 -19.66 11.65
C GLN A 286 -24.42 -19.94 11.20
N LEU A 287 -23.49 -19.93 12.15
CA LEU A 287 -22.05 -20.07 11.87
C LEU A 287 -21.48 -21.33 12.52
N THR A 288 -20.48 -21.91 11.86
CA THR A 288 -19.62 -22.96 12.42
C THR A 288 -18.60 -22.38 13.41
N PRO A 289 -18.06 -23.19 14.34
CA PRO A 289 -16.96 -22.80 15.20
C PRO A 289 -15.76 -22.21 14.45
N GLY A 290 -15.07 -21.27 15.09
CA GLY A 290 -13.85 -20.65 14.59
C GLY A 290 -13.82 -19.14 14.74
N LYS A 291 -12.78 -18.54 14.14
CA LYS A 291 -12.59 -17.09 14.15
C LYS A 291 -13.32 -16.49 12.95
N TRP A 292 -14.13 -15.49 13.21
CA TRP A 292 -14.89 -14.77 12.21
C TRP A 292 -14.49 -13.30 12.17
N PHE A 293 -14.52 -12.72 10.99
CA PHE A 293 -14.20 -11.33 10.73
C PHE A 293 -15.41 -10.61 10.17
N VAL A 294 -15.76 -9.49 10.82
CA VAL A 294 -16.79 -8.57 10.37
C VAL A 294 -16.09 -7.37 9.77
N SER A 295 -16.49 -6.97 8.57
CA SER A 295 -15.93 -5.77 7.94
C SER A 295 -17.01 -4.81 7.53
N VAL A 296 -16.76 -3.53 7.78
CA VAL A 296 -17.61 -2.40 7.40
C VAL A 296 -16.89 -1.64 6.31
N GLU A 297 -17.57 -1.38 5.20
CA GLU A 297 -17.08 -0.50 4.14
C GLU A 297 -17.96 0.75 4.09
N CYS A 298 -17.35 1.93 4.02
CA CYS A 298 -18.08 3.16 3.68
C CYS A 298 -18.05 3.32 2.16
N THR A 299 -19.18 3.15 1.49
CA THR A 299 -19.24 3.22 0.01
C THR A 299 -19.51 4.61 -0.50
N THR A 300 -19.91 5.54 0.36
CA THR A 300 -19.92 6.96 0.04
C THR A 300 -18.50 7.44 -0.25
N THR A 301 -18.35 8.18 -1.35
CA THR A 301 -17.06 8.66 -1.79
C THR A 301 -17.16 10.07 -2.39
N VAL A 302 -16.00 10.70 -2.51
CA VAL A 302 -15.83 11.95 -3.26
C VAL A 302 -15.63 11.63 -4.74
N LYS A 303 -15.99 12.58 -5.60
CA LYS A 303 -15.54 12.57 -6.99
C LYS A 303 -14.15 13.19 -7.04
N ALA A 304 -13.23 12.58 -7.79
CA ALA A 304 -11.90 13.10 -8.02
C ALA A 304 -11.71 13.30 -9.54
N GLU A 305 -11.53 14.54 -9.95
CA GLU A 305 -11.42 14.92 -11.37
C GLU A 305 -10.06 15.56 -11.61
N LEU A 306 -9.31 15.07 -12.60
CA LEU A 306 -8.02 15.65 -12.95
C LEU A 306 -8.22 17.04 -13.55
N ASP A 307 -7.62 18.04 -12.93
CA ASP A 307 -7.51 19.38 -13.49
C ASP A 307 -6.54 19.35 -14.67
N GLY A 308 -7.06 19.42 -15.89
CA GLY A 308 -6.28 19.34 -17.12
C GLY A 308 -5.26 20.47 -17.29
N CYS A 309 -5.44 21.60 -16.61
CA CYS A 309 -4.51 22.73 -16.69
C CYS A 309 -3.42 22.66 -15.62
N ARG A 310 -3.78 22.24 -14.41
CA ARG A 310 -2.89 22.30 -13.23
C ARG A 310 -2.27 20.95 -12.87
N GLY A 311 -2.75 19.85 -13.45
CA GLY A 311 -2.18 18.52 -13.25
C GLY A 311 -2.43 17.91 -11.87
N PHE A 312 -3.41 18.43 -11.10
CA PHE A 312 -3.82 17.87 -9.81
C PHE A 312 -5.32 17.51 -9.79
N PHE A 313 -5.73 16.66 -8.85
CA PHE A 313 -7.14 16.27 -8.73
C PHE A 313 -7.95 17.28 -7.92
N ASN A 314 -9.05 17.76 -8.48
CA ASN A 314 -10.10 18.48 -7.77
C ASN A 314 -11.08 17.47 -7.17
N TYR A 315 -11.46 17.68 -5.90
CA TYR A 315 -12.41 16.81 -5.20
C TYR A 315 -13.77 17.49 -5.05
N SER A 316 -14.84 16.79 -5.42
CA SER A 316 -16.22 17.30 -5.35
C SER A 316 -17.21 16.22 -4.85
N GLY A 317 -18.50 16.55 -4.75
CA GLY A 317 -19.53 15.66 -4.22
C GLY A 317 -19.61 15.67 -2.69
N LYS A 318 -19.75 14.50 -2.05
CA LYS A 318 -19.95 14.37 -0.60
C LYS A 318 -18.62 14.50 0.17
N THR A 319 -17.97 15.65 0.10
CA THR A 319 -16.64 15.91 0.70
C THR A 319 -16.60 15.74 2.22
N SER A 320 -17.74 15.77 2.90
CA SER A 320 -17.83 15.47 4.34
C SER A 320 -17.27 14.11 4.71
N VAL A 321 -17.29 13.12 3.81
CA VAL A 321 -16.74 11.77 4.05
C VAL A 321 -15.23 11.80 4.33
N LEU A 322 -14.52 12.85 3.87
CA LEU A 322 -13.09 13.00 4.10
C LEU A 322 -12.74 13.21 5.58
N ASN A 323 -13.72 13.65 6.39
CA ASN A 323 -13.61 13.76 7.84
C ASN A 323 -14.11 12.50 8.58
N GLY A 324 -14.51 11.47 7.82
CA GLY A 324 -15.06 10.22 8.30
C GLY A 324 -16.55 10.27 8.65
N ALA A 325 -17.23 9.16 8.41
CA ALA A 325 -18.62 8.92 8.79
C ALA A 325 -18.68 8.15 10.12
N ALA A 326 -19.53 8.60 11.05
CA ALA A 326 -19.73 7.89 12.30
C ALA A 326 -20.62 6.65 12.10
N TYR A 327 -20.39 5.61 12.89
CA TYR A 327 -21.32 4.47 12.96
C TYR A 327 -21.21 3.73 14.28
N ARG A 328 -22.16 2.85 14.51
CA ARG A 328 -22.13 1.85 15.57
C ARG A 328 -22.31 0.45 15.02
N ILE A 329 -21.69 -0.51 15.69
CA ILE A 329 -21.77 -1.92 15.33
C ILE A 329 -22.00 -2.78 16.58
N LYS A 330 -22.88 -3.77 16.46
CA LYS A 330 -23.22 -4.68 17.56
C LYS A 330 -23.28 -6.12 17.05
N LEU A 331 -22.69 -7.03 17.81
CA LEU A 331 -22.86 -8.46 17.63
C LEU A 331 -23.87 -8.95 18.66
N VAL A 332 -24.82 -9.78 18.24
CA VAL A 332 -25.73 -10.52 19.12
C VAL A 332 -25.60 -11.99 18.76
N THR A 333 -25.33 -12.82 19.75
CA THR A 333 -25.34 -14.28 19.63
C THR A 333 -26.60 -14.80 20.30
N VAL A 334 -27.44 -15.49 19.55
CA VAL A 334 -28.59 -16.22 20.10
C VAL A 334 -28.13 -17.65 20.30
N LYS A 335 -28.22 -18.13 21.54
CA LYS A 335 -27.95 -19.53 21.86
C LYS A 335 -29.09 -20.40 21.38
#